data_AF-A0A966WHB6-F1
#
_entry.id   AF-A0A966WHB6-F1
#
_cell.length_a   1.000
_cell.length_b   1.000
_cell.length_c   1.000
_cell.angle_alpha   90.00
_cell.angle_beta   90.00
_cell.angle_gamma   90.00
#
_symmetry.space_group_name_H-M   'P 1'
#
loop_
_entity.id
_entity.type
_entity.pdbx_description
1 polymer ?
#
loop_
_entity_poly.entity_id
_entity_poly.type
_entity_poly.pdbx_seq_one_letter_code
_entity_poly.pdbx_strand_id
1 'polypeptide(L)' 'MLIIDSKDCENIDKALKKYKKKFEKSKVLLQLRERQSFTKPSVKRRGEVLKAIYKQQLANGKFDS' A
#
# COMPACT_ATOMS: atom_id res chain seq x y z
N MET A 1 13.42 6.42 -6.51
CA MET A 1 14.53 6.54 -5.54
C MET A 1 14.09 7.48 -4.43
N LEU A 2 14.16 7.05 -3.16
CA LEU A 2 13.71 7.88 -2.04
C LEU A 2 14.90 8.69 -1.51
N ILE A 3 14.92 9.98 -1.83
CA ILE A 3 15.95 10.92 -1.38
C ILE A 3 15.44 11.65 -0.13
N ILE A 4 16.30 11.79 0.87
CA ILE A 4 16.05 12.52 2.11
C ILE A 4 17.24 13.40 2.37
N ASP A 5 16.98 14.70 2.46
CA ASP A 5 18.00 15.68 2.79
C ASP A 5 18.34 15.58 4.28
N SER A 6 19.61 15.32 4.57
CA SER A 6 20.13 15.27 5.94
C SER A 6 20.18 16.65 6.58
N LYS A 7 20.26 17.72 5.77
CA LYS A 7 20.29 19.12 6.24
C LYS A 7 19.00 19.56 6.95
N ASP A 8 17.86 18.98 6.59
CA ASP A 8 16.55 19.26 7.22
C ASP A 8 16.34 18.50 8.54
N CYS A 9 17.20 17.52 8.84
CA CYS A 9 17.02 16.61 9.97
C CYS A 9 18.17 16.79 10.95
N GLU A 10 17.97 17.66 11.94
CA GLU A 10 18.94 17.95 13.02
C GLU A 10 19.45 16.68 13.76
N ASN A 11 18.66 15.60 13.76
CA ASN A 11 19.00 14.31 14.37
C ASN A 11 18.73 13.14 13.40
N ILE A 12 19.62 12.15 13.38
CA ILE A 12 19.57 10.91 12.59
C ILE A 12 18.25 10.16 12.80
N ASP A 13 17.73 10.12 14.03
CA ASP A 13 16.48 9.41 14.34
C ASP A 13 15.27 10.01 13.61
N LYS A 14 15.24 11.35 13.48
CA LYS A 14 14.18 12.05 12.72
C LYS A 14 14.28 11.71 11.23
N ALA A 15 15.50 11.62 10.68
CA ALA A 15 15.73 11.25 9.29
C ALA A 15 15.27 9.80 9.01
N LEU A 16 15.61 8.85 9.89
CA LEU A 16 15.17 7.45 9.78
C LEU A 16 13.64 7.31 9.84
N LYS A 17 12.97 8.07 10.73
CA LYS A 17 11.50 8.07 10.80
C LYS A 17 10.87 8.63 9.53
N LYS A 18 11.41 9.71 8.96
CA LYS A 18 10.97 10.30 7.69
C LYS A 18 11.18 9.31 6.52
N TYR A 19 12.30 8.57 6.52
CA TYR A 19 12.57 7.51 5.56
C TYR A 19 11.56 6.38 5.64
N LYS A 20 11.35 5.83 6.83
CA LYS A 20 10.39 4.75 7.04
C LYS A 20 9.00 5.13 6.55
N LYS A 21 8.52 6.34 6.90
CA LYS A 21 7.23 6.85 6.43
C LYS A 21 7.17 7.03 4.91
N LYS A 22 8.23 7.57 4.29
CA LYS A 22 8.32 7.69 2.82
C LYS A 22 8.33 6.31 2.13
N PHE A 23 9.05 5.34 2.70
CA PHE A 23 9.13 3.98 2.20
C PHE A 23 7.78 3.25 2.29
N GLU A 24 7.10 3.34 3.44
CA GLU A 24 5.75 2.78 3.60
C GLU A 24 4.75 3.41 2.63
N LYS A 25 4.79 4.75 2.47
CA LYS A 25 3.92 5.46 1.51
C LYS A 25 4.17 5.05 0.07
N SER A 26 5.42 4.75 -0.29
CA SER A 26 5.79 4.30 -1.63
C SER A 26 5.30 2.89 -1.97
N LYS A 27 4.90 2.09 -0.97
CA LYS A 27 4.40 0.72 -1.12
C LYS A 27 5.31 -0.20 -1.95
N VAL A 28 6.61 0.09 -2.02
CA VAL A 28 7.59 -0.67 -2.82
C VAL A 28 7.62 -2.14 -2.42
N LEU A 29 7.50 -2.44 -1.12
CA LEU A 29 7.51 -3.80 -0.61
C LEU A 29 6.28 -4.61 -1.06
N LEU A 30 5.11 -3.99 -1.14
CA LEU A 30 3.90 -4.62 -1.69
C LEU A 30 4.07 -4.91 -3.18
N GLN A 31 4.57 -3.94 -3.95
CA GLN A 31 4.83 -4.12 -5.39
C GLN A 31 5.86 -5.21 -5.65
N LEU A 32 6.91 -5.30 -4.84
CA LEU A 32 7.91 -6.36 -4.95
C LEU A 32 7.27 -7.74 -4.75
N ARG A 33 6.48 -7.92 -3.68
CA ARG A 33 5.76 -9.17 -3.40
C ARG A 33 4.78 -9.52 -4.51
N GLU A 34 4.03 -8.55 -5.03
CA GLU A 34 3.09 -8.77 -6.15
C GLU A 34 3.79 -9.21 -7.44
N ARG A 35 5.03 -8.78 -7.66
CA ARG A 35 5.83 -9.11 -8.85
C ARG A 35 6.63 -10.40 -8.72
N GLN A 36 6.73 -10.98 -7.52
CA GLN A 36 7.46 -12.24 -7.31
C GLN A 36 6.83 -13.42 -8.07
N SER A 37 5.53 -13.38 -8.33
CA SER A 37 4.82 -14.44 -9.05
C SER A 37 3.96 -13.88 -10.17
N PHE A 38 3.82 -14.65 -11.25
CA PHE A 38 2.91 -14.30 -12.34
C PHE A 38 1.47 -14.57 -11.93
N THR A 39 0.65 -13.52 -11.91
CA THR A 39 -0.80 -13.64 -11.67
C THR A 39 -1.55 -13.41 -12.96
N LYS A 40 -2.37 -14.39 -13.38
CA LYS A 40 -3.21 -14.28 -14.59
C LYS A 40 -4.14 -13.06 -14.50
N PRO A 41 -4.35 -12.31 -15.60
CA PRO A 41 -5.22 -11.13 -15.60
C PRO A 41 -6.66 -11.40 -15.12
N SER A 42 -7.20 -12.58 -15.47
CA SER A 42 -8.53 -13.01 -15.03
C SER A 42 -8.63 -13.17 -13.51
N VAL A 43 -7.60 -13.73 -12.88
CA VAL A 43 -7.55 -13.92 -11.42
C VAL A 43 -7.45 -12.58 -10.72
N LYS A 44 -6.60 -11.67 -11.23
CA LYS A 44 -6.49 -10.30 -10.71
C LYS A 44 -7.84 -9.57 -10.79
N ARG A 45 -8.50 -9.63 -11.95
CA ARG A 45 -9.80 -8.98 -12.18
C ARG A 45 -10.89 -9.52 -11.24
N ARG A 46 -10.92 -10.83 -11.01
CA ARG A 46 -11.85 -11.44 -10.05
C ARG A 46 -11.65 -10.89 -8.64
N GLY A 47 -10.40 -10.75 -8.18
CA GLY A 47 -10.09 -10.18 -6.87
C GLY A 47 -10.56 -8.73 -6.72
N GLU A 48 -10.40 -7.92 -7.76
CA GLU A 48 -10.87 -6.53 -7.79
C GLU A 48 -12.40 -6.44 -7.64
N VAL A 49 -13.15 -7.25 -8.38
CA VAL A 49 -14.62 -7.26 -8.36
C VAL A 49 -15.13 -7.71 -6.99
N LEU A 50 -14.59 -8.78 -6.41
CA LEU A 50 -14.99 -9.25 -5.09
C LEU A 50 -14.73 -8.19 -4.01
N LYS A 51 -13.58 -7.51 -4.08
CA LYS A 51 -13.24 -6.41 -3.16
C LYS A 51 -14.19 -5.22 -3.32
N ALA A 52 -14.61 -4.90 -4.54
CA ALA A 52 -15.57 -3.84 -4.81
C ALA A 52 -16.96 -4.17 -4.24
N ILE A 53 -17.44 -5.40 -4.45
CA ILE A 53 -18.71 -5.88 -3.90
C ILE A 53 -18.69 -5.78 -2.37
N TYR A 54 -17.63 -6.26 -1.72
CA TYR A 54 -17.50 -6.19 -0.27
C TYR A 54 -17.57 -4.75 0.26
N LYS A 55 -16.84 -3.82 -0.38
CA LYS A 55 -16.90 -2.39 -0.02
C LYS A 55 -18.28 -1.78 -0.24
N GLN A 56 -18.97 -2.16 -1.30
CA GLN A 56 -20.32 -1.68 -1.58
C GLN A 56 -21.32 -2.19 -0.55
N GLN A 57 -21.21 -3.45 -0.13
CA GLN A 57 -22.07 -4.04 0.90
C GLN A 57 -21.86 -3.37 2.26
N LEU A 58 -20.60 -3.07 2.62
CA LEU A 58 -20.27 -2.26 3.80
C LEU A 58 -20.89 -0.86 3.74
N ALA A 59 -20.74 -0.15 2.62
CA ALA A 59 -21.32 1.18 2.45
C ALA A 59 -22.85 1.19 2.51
N ASN A 60 -23.49 0.10 2.06
CA ASN A 60 -24.94 -0.07 2.10
C ASN A 60 -25.46 -0.54 3.48
N GLY A 61 -24.61 -0.68 4.51
CA GLY A 61 -25.04 -1.06 5.87
C GLY A 61 -25.55 -2.49 6.00
N LYS A 62 -25.27 -3.38 5.03
CA LYS A 62 -25.79 -4.76 5.01
C LYS A 62 -25.30 -5.64 6.18
N PHE A 63 -24.27 -5.20 6.89
CA PHE A 63 -23.67 -5.93 8.01
C PHE A 63 -23.99 -5.30 9.37
N ASP A 64 -24.64 -4.12 9.39
CA ASP A 64 -25.07 -3.42 10.61
C ASP A 64 -26.54 -3.72 10.95
N SER A 65 -27.12 -4.77 10.36
CA SER A 65 -28.49 -5.25 10.59
C SER A 65 -28.53 -6.39 11.58
#